data_AF-A0A9Q0XEM2-F1
#
_entry.id   AF-A0A9Q0XEM2-F1
#
_cell.length_a   1.000
_cell.length_b   1.000
_cell.length_c   1.000
_cell.angle_alpha   90.00
_cell.angle_beta   90.00
_cell.angle_gamma   90.00
#
_symmetry.space_group_name_H-M   'P 1'
#
loop_
_entity.id
_entity.type
_entity.pdbx_description
1 polymer ?
#
loop_
_entity_poly.entity_id
_entity_poly.type
_entity_poly.pdbx_seq_one_letter_code
_entity_poly.pdbx_strand_id
1 'polypeptide(L)'
;MVIAVHSQTIQIPSCPPGWYSLWIGYSFMMHTSAGAEGSGQALASPGSCLEEFRSAPFIECHGRGTCNYYANSYSFWLATVEVAEMFSKPQSETLKAGDLRTRISRCQVCMKRT
;
A
#
# COMPACT_ATOMS: atom_id res chain seq x y z
N MET A 1 -18.35 -7.77 8.99
CA MET A 1 -17.03 -8.16 8.46
C MET A 1 -16.51 -7.02 7.61
N VAL A 2 -15.23 -6.67 7.74
CA VAL A 2 -14.57 -5.58 6.98
C VAL A 2 -13.35 -6.15 6.26
N ILE A 3 -13.17 -5.80 4.99
CA ILE A 3 -12.03 -6.25 4.16
C ILE A 3 -11.46 -5.10 3.33
N ALA A 4 -10.22 -5.23 2.90
CA ALA A 4 -9.65 -4.44 1.81
C ALA A 4 -9.73 -5.20 0.47
N VAL A 5 -9.98 -4.47 -0.61
CA VAL A 5 -9.84 -4.94 -1.99
C VAL A 5 -8.84 -4.06 -2.74
N HIS A 6 -8.02 -4.66 -3.61
CA HIS A 6 -6.92 -3.99 -4.30
C HIS A 6 -7.10 -4.11 -5.81
N SER A 7 -6.92 -3.03 -6.55
CA SER A 7 -7.15 -3.01 -8.01
C SER A 7 -5.93 -3.45 -8.82
N GLN A 8 -4.71 -3.33 -8.26
CA GLN A 8 -3.46 -3.41 -9.03
C GLN A 8 -3.44 -2.47 -10.24
N THR A 9 -4.17 -1.35 -10.15
CA THR A 9 -4.19 -0.26 -11.13
C THR A 9 -4.29 1.09 -10.40
N ILE A 10 -4.28 2.19 -11.16
CA ILE A 10 -4.55 3.54 -10.61
C ILE A 10 -6.04 3.79 -10.32
N GLN A 11 -6.92 2.89 -10.75
CA GLN A 11 -8.37 3.00 -10.58
C GLN A 11 -8.80 2.43 -9.23
N ILE A 12 -9.82 3.04 -8.63
CA ILE A 12 -10.40 2.55 -7.37
C ILE A 12 -11.13 1.22 -7.63
N PRO A 13 -10.81 0.14 -6.89
CA PRO A 13 -11.56 -1.11 -7.00
C PRO A 13 -12.96 -0.98 -6.38
N SER A 14 -13.96 -1.55 -7.04
CA SER A 14 -15.32 -1.64 -6.48
C SER A 14 -15.39 -2.62 -5.32
N CYS A 15 -16.19 -2.29 -4.29
CA CYS A 15 -16.54 -3.27 -3.26
C CYS A 15 -17.33 -4.46 -3.87
N PRO A 16 -17.20 -5.66 -3.28
CA PRO A 16 -17.98 -6.82 -3.73
C PRO A 16 -19.50 -6.59 -3.61
N PRO A 17 -20.33 -7.30 -4.41
CA PRO A 17 -21.78 -7.24 -4.28
C PRO A 17 -22.25 -7.55 -2.86
N GLY A 18 -23.16 -6.72 -2.32
CA GLY A 18 -23.63 -6.85 -0.94
C GLY A 18 -22.72 -6.21 0.12
N TRP A 19 -21.71 -5.42 -0.29
CA TRP A 19 -20.85 -4.66 0.61
C TRP A 19 -21.01 -3.16 0.37
N TYR A 20 -20.63 -2.33 1.34
CA TYR A 20 -20.58 -0.88 1.21
C TYR A 20 -19.18 -0.33 1.52
N SER A 21 -18.84 0.79 0.88
CA SER A 21 -17.54 1.44 1.03
C SER A 21 -17.41 2.09 2.41
N LEU A 22 -16.22 1.98 3.00
CA LEU A 22 -15.82 2.77 4.16
C LEU A 22 -14.86 3.88 3.76
N TRP A 23 -13.74 3.54 3.13
CA TRP A 23 -12.76 4.50 2.61
C TRP A 23 -11.99 3.92 1.41
N ILE A 24 -11.26 4.80 0.73
CA ILE A 24 -10.36 4.48 -0.38
C ILE A 24 -8.92 4.82 0.00
N GLY A 25 -7.95 4.20 -0.65
CA GLY A 25 -6.55 4.44 -0.31
C GLY A 25 -5.55 3.89 -1.31
N TYR A 26 -4.36 3.63 -0.80
CA TYR A 26 -3.21 3.05 -1.50
C TYR A 26 -2.82 1.72 -0.85
N SER A 27 -2.44 0.78 -1.71
CA SER A 27 -2.18 -0.62 -1.34
C SER A 27 -0.82 -0.78 -0.65
N PHE A 28 -0.79 -0.64 0.67
CA PHE A 28 0.39 -0.82 1.52
C PHE A 28 0.60 -2.29 1.87
N MET A 29 1.80 -2.82 1.63
CA MET A 29 2.09 -4.24 1.81
C MET A 29 2.99 -4.50 3.00
N MET A 30 4.12 -3.79 3.09
CA MET A 30 5.11 -4.01 4.14
C MET A 30 6.06 -2.82 4.29
N HIS A 31 6.90 -2.85 5.31
CA HIS A 31 7.99 -1.90 5.52
C HIS A 31 9.22 -2.58 6.12
N THR A 32 10.38 -1.95 5.98
CA THR A 32 11.62 -2.34 6.66
C THR A 32 12.36 -1.09 7.17
N SER A 33 13.17 -1.23 8.22
CA SER A 33 13.98 -0.13 8.78
C SER A 33 15.32 -0.63 9.33
N ALA A 34 15.64 -0.38 10.62
CA ALA A 34 16.87 -0.87 11.27
C ALA A 34 17.11 -2.36 11.01
N GLY A 35 18.34 -2.70 10.59
CA GLY A 35 18.74 -4.10 10.33
C GLY A 35 18.01 -4.77 9.16
N ALA A 36 17.29 -4.02 8.33
CA ALA A 36 16.34 -4.56 7.34
C ALA A 36 15.19 -5.39 7.95
N GLU A 37 15.00 -5.29 9.26
CA GLU A 37 13.85 -5.86 9.96
C GLU A 37 12.59 -5.06 9.67
N GLY A 38 11.45 -5.72 9.72
CA GLY A 38 10.19 -5.14 9.28
C GLY A 38 8.98 -6.02 9.54
N SER A 39 7.82 -5.52 9.15
CA SER A 39 6.56 -6.27 9.21
C SER A 39 5.66 -5.93 8.04
N GLY A 40 4.59 -6.72 7.87
CA GLY A 40 3.68 -6.63 6.75
C GLY A 40 2.21 -6.55 7.17
N GLN A 41 1.38 -6.30 6.17
CA GLN A 41 -0.07 -6.31 6.29
C GLN A 41 -0.64 -7.52 5.55
N ALA A 42 -1.65 -8.17 6.13
CA ALA A 42 -2.48 -9.08 5.35
C ALA A 42 -3.26 -8.25 4.31
N LEU A 43 -3.18 -8.61 3.03
CA LEU A 43 -3.84 -7.83 1.95
C LEU A 43 -5.37 -7.80 2.05
N ALA A 44 -5.99 -8.73 2.79
CA ALA A 44 -7.43 -8.65 3.06
C ALA A 44 -7.78 -7.73 4.25
N SER A 45 -6.80 -7.34 5.08
CA SER A 45 -7.00 -6.49 6.25
C SER A 45 -7.15 -5.03 5.83
N PRO A 46 -8.01 -4.22 6.49
CA PRO A 46 -8.07 -2.78 6.27
C PRO A 46 -6.72 -2.06 6.43
N GLY A 47 -5.79 -2.62 7.22
CA GLY A 47 -4.43 -2.08 7.41
C GLY A 47 -3.57 -2.06 6.14
N SER A 48 -3.90 -2.85 5.11
CA SER A 48 -3.22 -2.80 3.81
C SER A 48 -3.69 -1.61 2.95
N CYS A 49 -4.66 -0.81 3.40
CA CYS A 49 -5.27 0.27 2.63
C CYS A 49 -5.17 1.64 3.32
N LEU A 50 -4.01 2.28 3.19
CA LEU A 50 -3.74 3.60 3.77
C LEU A 50 -4.39 4.71 2.92
N GLU A 51 -5.19 5.58 3.56
CA GLU A 51 -5.90 6.67 2.88
C GLU A 51 -4.96 7.68 2.23
N GLU A 52 -3.81 7.95 2.87
CA GLU A 52 -2.77 8.81 2.34
C GLU A 52 -1.52 8.02 1.92
N PHE A 53 -1.07 8.24 0.69
CA PHE A 53 0.26 7.81 0.27
C PHE A 53 1.34 8.72 0.86
N ARG A 54 2.34 8.10 1.50
CA ARG A 54 3.60 8.72 1.93
C ARG A 54 4.76 7.79 1.58
N SER A 55 5.85 8.30 1.00
CA SER A 55 7.06 7.50 0.78
C SER A 55 7.69 7.03 2.10
N ALA A 56 7.54 7.82 3.17
CA ALA A 56 7.94 7.48 4.53
C ALA A 56 6.72 7.52 5.47
N PRO A 57 5.91 6.44 5.54
CA PRO A 57 4.65 6.41 6.28
C PRO A 57 4.82 6.11 7.79
N PHE A 58 6.03 5.86 8.26
CA PHE A 58 6.32 5.53 9.66
C PHE A 58 7.61 6.21 10.14
N ILE A 59 7.81 6.28 11.45
CA ILE A 59 9.01 6.82 12.10
C ILE A 59 9.63 5.76 13.02
N GLU A 60 10.96 5.70 13.09
CA GLU A 60 11.67 4.78 13.97
C GLU A 60 11.96 5.47 15.31
N CYS A 61 11.71 4.77 16.42
CA CYS A 61 11.96 5.27 17.78
C CYS A 61 12.83 4.29 18.57
N HIS A 62 13.65 4.81 19.48
CA HIS A 62 14.52 4.03 20.37
C HIS A 62 14.14 4.23 21.84
N GLY A 63 14.43 3.23 22.68
CA GLY A 63 14.14 3.26 24.13
C GLY A 63 14.77 4.41 24.92
N ARG A 64 15.74 5.12 24.33
CA ARG A 64 16.34 6.35 24.89
C ARG A 64 15.51 7.63 24.66
N GLY A 65 14.29 7.51 24.10
CA GLY A 65 13.37 8.63 23.89
C GLY A 65 13.63 9.44 22.62
N THR A 66 14.36 8.90 21.64
CA THR A 66 14.64 9.56 20.35
C THR A 66 13.88 8.88 19.22
N CYS A 67 13.31 9.67 18.30
CA CYS A 67 12.70 9.18 17.08
C CYS A 67 13.26 9.92 15.86
N ASN A 68 13.42 9.23 14.73
CA ASN A 68 13.90 9.86 13.49
C ASN A 68 13.45 9.10 12.25
N TYR A 69 13.56 9.76 11.10
CA TYR A 69 13.53 9.12 9.78
C TYR A 69 14.95 8.77 9.38
N TYR A 70 15.17 7.53 8.93
CA TYR A 70 16.46 7.06 8.46
C TYR A 70 16.41 6.72 6.97
N ALA A 71 17.54 6.85 6.28
CA ALA A 71 17.61 6.63 4.83
C ALA A 71 17.38 5.17 4.41
N ASN A 72 17.50 4.23 5.34
CA ASN A 72 17.21 2.80 5.15
C ASN A 72 15.77 2.42 5.48
N SER A 73 14.90 3.37 5.83
CA SER A 73 13.48 3.12 6.05
C SER A 73 12.76 3.03 4.70
N TYR A 74 12.27 1.84 4.35
CA TYR A 74 11.58 1.58 3.09
C TYR A 74 10.11 1.23 3.32
N SER A 75 9.24 1.75 2.43
CA SER A 75 7.84 1.37 2.35
C SER A 75 7.56 0.65 1.04
N PHE A 76 6.81 -0.45 1.12
CA PHE A 76 6.49 -1.29 -0.02
C PHE A 76 5.00 -1.28 -0.30
N TRP A 77 4.68 -1.05 -1.56
CA TRP A 77 3.31 -0.86 -2.05
C TRP A 77 3.06 -1.84 -3.20
N LEU A 78 1.82 -2.31 -3.35
CA LEU A 78 1.47 -3.08 -4.55
C LEU A 78 1.61 -2.20 -5.78
N ALA A 79 2.29 -2.70 -6.81
CA ALA A 79 2.47 -2.01 -8.07
C ALA A 79 1.21 -2.09 -8.95
N THR A 80 1.12 -1.18 -9.91
CA THR A 80 0.18 -1.32 -11.04
C THR A 80 0.67 -2.39 -11.99
N VAL A 81 -0.22 -3.27 -12.48
CA VAL A 81 0.13 -4.31 -13.45
C VAL A 81 -0.93 -4.33 -14.54
N GLU A 82 -0.52 -4.10 -15.79
CA GLU A 82 -1.40 -4.21 -16.94
C GLU A 82 -1.70 -5.67 -17.25
N VAL A 83 -2.96 -5.97 -17.62
CA VAL A 83 -3.43 -7.35 -17.82
C VAL A 83 -2.61 -8.07 -18.90
N ALA A 84 -2.25 -7.35 -19.97
CA ALA A 84 -1.45 -7.89 -21.07
C ALA A 84 0.01 -8.18 -20.67
N GLU A 85 0.51 -7.57 -19.60
CA GLU A 85 1.92 -7.63 -19.19
C GLU A 85 2.17 -8.56 -18.00
N MET A 86 1.14 -9.19 -17.41
CA MET A 86 1.26 -10.00 -16.18
C MET A 86 2.34 -11.10 -16.24
N PHE A 87 2.55 -11.69 -17.41
CA PHE A 87 3.51 -12.77 -17.65
C PHE A 87 4.72 -12.33 -18.50
N SER A 88 4.82 -11.03 -18.76
CA SER A 88 5.97 -10.44 -19.43
C SER A 88 7.01 -10.01 -18.41
N LYS A 89 8.26 -9.82 -18.85
CA LYS A 89 9.31 -9.26 -17.99
C LYS A 89 8.88 -7.86 -17.52
N PRO A 90 8.82 -7.59 -16.20
CA PRO A 90 8.49 -6.26 -15.71
C PRO A 90 9.50 -5.20 -16.21
N GLN A 91 8.99 -4.05 -16.65
CA GLN A 91 9.82 -2.92 -16.99
C GLN A 91 10.30 -2.22 -15.71
N SER A 92 11.62 -2.15 -15.51
CA SER A 92 12.21 -1.47 -14.36
C SER A 92 12.06 0.05 -14.50
N GLU A 93 11.54 0.70 -13.46
CA GLU A 93 11.32 2.14 -13.41
C GLU A 93 11.86 2.73 -12.11
N THR A 94 12.33 3.98 -12.17
CA THR A 94 12.67 4.79 -11.00
C THR A 94 11.86 6.06 -11.03
N LEU A 95 10.91 6.17 -10.11
CA LEU A 95 9.99 7.30 -10.03
C LEU A 95 10.51 8.35 -9.05
N LYS A 96 10.22 9.61 -9.35
CA LYS A 96 10.54 10.76 -8.49
C LYS A 96 9.26 11.45 -8.04
N ALA A 97 9.41 12.46 -7.19
CA ALA A 97 8.31 13.31 -6.75
C ALA A 97 7.51 13.85 -7.95
N GLY A 98 6.18 13.79 -7.88
CA GLY A 98 5.27 14.05 -9.00
C GLY A 98 4.63 12.77 -9.54
N ASP A 99 5.46 11.75 -9.79
CA ASP A 99 5.02 10.54 -10.52
C ASP A 99 4.83 9.31 -9.62
N LEU A 100 5.24 9.36 -8.35
CA LEU A 100 5.22 8.19 -7.45
C LEU A 100 3.88 7.44 -7.45
N ARG A 101 2.75 8.17 -7.49
CA ARG A 101 1.40 7.60 -7.40
C ARG A 101 0.94 6.88 -8.68
N THR A 102 1.61 7.08 -9.81
CA THR A 102 1.20 6.50 -11.11
C THR A 102 1.43 4.99 -11.18
N ARG A 103 2.36 4.47 -10.37
CA ARG A 103 2.66 3.03 -10.29
C ARG A 103 2.23 2.39 -8.97
N ILE A 104 1.42 3.08 -8.15
CA ILE A 104 0.92 2.53 -6.89
C ILE A 104 -0.54 2.10 -7.04
N SER A 105 -0.80 0.82 -6.76
CA SER A 105 -2.13 0.22 -6.73
C SER A 105 -3.05 0.94 -5.75
N ARG A 106 -4.32 1.08 -6.15
CA ARG A 106 -5.37 1.61 -5.28
C ARG A 106 -6.11 0.50 -4.55
N CYS A 107 -6.76 0.89 -3.46
CA CYS A 107 -7.57 -0.01 -2.67
C CYS A 107 -8.85 0.68 -2.18
N GLN A 108 -9.81 -0.14 -1.76
CA GLN A 108 -11.02 0.29 -1.10
C GLN A 108 -11.31 -0.66 0.07
N VAL A 109 -11.68 -0.09 1.22
CA VAL A 109 -12.11 -0.86 2.38
C VAL A 109 -13.62 -0.95 2.39
N CYS A 110 -14.12 -2.16 2.59
CA CYS A 110 -15.52 -2.52 2.40
C CYS A 110 -16.07 -3.21 3.65
N MET A 111 -17.32 -2.93 4.01
CA MET A 111 -18.07 -3.67 5.04
C MET A 111 -19.26 -4.44 4.43
N LYS A 112 -19.45 -5.69 4.85
CA LYS A 112 -20.60 -6.51 4.42
C LYS A 112 -21.90 -5.87 4.94
N ARG A 113 -22.90 -5.70 4.07
CA ARG A 113 -24.26 -5.30 4.48
C ARG A 113 -24.86 -6.42 5.34
N THR A 114 -25.46 -6.04 6.46
CA THR A 114 -26.24 -6.92 7.32
C THR A 114 -27.61 -7.18 6.73
#